data_AF-F8DET4-F1
#
_entry.id   AF-F8DET4-F1
#
_cell.length_a   1.000
_cell.length_b   1.000
_cell.length_c   1.000
_cell.angle_alpha   90.00
_cell.angle_beta   90.00
_cell.angle_gamma   90.00
#
_symmetry.space_group_name_H-M   'P 1'
#
loop_
_entity.id
_entity.type
_entity.pdbx_description
1 polymer ?
#
loop_
_entity_poly.entity_id
_entity_poly.type
_entity_poly.pdbx_seq_one_letter_code
_entity_poly.pdbx_strand_id
1 'polypeptide(L)'
;MFRDPSWLSVLIILGAVVLSILSTVKERLSSDPNPTNQRVAELQDKRVDGLIDEQEFERRLEFVLDERNARIRAVVETVPGIGDNRSKAIAREYDDLEDLRESDRERLESVPDIGEQRAENVLERVRE
;
A
#
# COMPACT_ATOMS: atom_id res chain seq x y z
N MET A 1 7.03 26.23 43.63
CA MET A 1 8.27 26.43 42.86
C MET A 1 8.27 25.38 41.76
N PHE A 2 7.64 25.70 40.63
CA PHE A 2 7.56 24.78 39.48
C PHE A 2 8.94 24.74 38.84
N ARG A 3 9.54 23.54 38.81
CA ARG A 3 10.87 23.29 38.26
C ARG A 3 10.72 23.31 36.74
N ASP A 4 11.31 24.29 36.07
CA ASP A 4 11.31 24.36 34.61
C ASP A 4 11.74 23.00 34.04
N PRO A 5 10.93 22.37 33.17
CA PRO A 5 11.35 21.14 32.53
C PRO A 5 12.59 21.47 31.71
N SER A 6 13.74 20.91 32.11
CA SER A 6 14.97 21.03 31.34
C SER A 6 14.66 20.61 29.92
N TRP A 7 14.98 21.47 28.95
CA TRP A 7 14.79 21.26 27.52
C TRP A 7 15.26 19.87 27.05
N LEU A 8 16.27 19.30 27.71
CA LEU A 8 16.75 17.93 27.53
C LEU A 8 15.67 16.86 27.77
N SER A 9 14.83 17.02 28.79
CA SER A 9 13.73 16.09 29.11
C SER A 9 12.66 16.10 28.02
N VAL A 10 12.37 17.28 27.47
CA VAL A 10 11.41 17.44 26.36
C VAL A 10 11.95 16.77 25.09
N LEU A 11 13.25 16.89 24.82
CA LEU A 11 13.89 16.24 23.67
C LEU A 11 13.91 14.71 23.80
N ILE A 12 14.14 14.17 25.00
CA ILE A 12 14.11 12.71 25.22
C ILE A 12 12.71 12.16 25.03
N ILE A 13 11.68 12.84 25.54
CA ILE A 13 10.29 12.41 25.37
C ILE A 13 9.87 12.49 23.89
N LEU A 14 10.22 13.58 23.20
CA LEU A 14 9.98 13.70 21.75
C LEU A 14 10.69 12.60 20.96
N GLY A 15 11.96 12.33 21.28
CA GLY A 15 12.72 11.26 20.64
C GLY A 15 12.11 9.88 20.87
N ALA A 16 11.65 9.59 22.08
CA ALA A 16 10.99 8.33 22.42
C ALA A 16 9.64 8.17 21.70
N VAL A 17 8.85 9.24 21.59
CA VAL A 17 7.58 9.25 20.85
C VAL A 17 7.83 9.02 19.36
N VAL A 18 8.81 9.70 18.77
CA VAL A 18 9.19 9.52 17.35
C VAL A 18 9.69 8.11 17.08
N LEU A 19 10.52 7.55 17.97
CA LEU A 19 10.98 6.16 17.86
C LEU A 19 9.84 5.15 17.97
N SER A 20 8.87 5.39 18.86
CA SER A 20 7.71 4.50 19.03
C SER A 20 6.77 4.56 17.82
N ILE A 21 6.62 5.72 17.18
CA ILE A 21 5.86 5.86 15.91
C ILE A 21 6.59 5.11 14.78
N LEU A 22 7.91 5.30 14.66
CA LEU A 22 8.71 4.63 13.62
C LEU A 22 8.76 3.12 13.81
N SER A 23 8.79 2.60 15.04
CA SER A 23 8.77 1.15 15.29
C SER A 23 7.42 0.53 14.88
N THR A 24 6.30 1.18 15.20
CA THR A 24 4.97 0.70 14.80
C THR A 24 4.76 0.72 13.28
N VAL A 25 5.32 1.70 12.58
CA VAL A 25 5.26 1.75 11.10
C VAL A 25 6.13 0.66 10.48
N LYS A 26 7.31 0.37 11.06
CA LYS A 26 8.20 -0.70 10.60
C LYS A 26 7.58 -2.09 10.79
N GLU A 27 6.81 -2.32 11.85
CA GLU A 27 6.09 -3.59 12.08
C GLU A 27 4.96 -3.83 11.06
N ARG A 28 4.30 -2.78 10.57
CA ARG A 28 3.29 -2.90 9.50
C ARG A 28 3.89 -3.19 8.13
N LEU A 29 5.03 -2.57 7.78
CA LEU A 29 5.72 -2.85 6.51
C LEU A 29 6.38 -4.24 6.48
N SER A 30 6.69 -4.82 7.65
CA SER A 30 7.38 -6.12 7.75
C SER A 30 6.44 -7.33 7.80
N SER A 31 5.12 -7.10 7.93
CA SER A 31 4.13 -8.18 8.10
C SER A 31 3.14 -8.26 6.94
N ASP A 32 3.52 -7.74 5.76
CA ASP A 32 2.70 -7.85 4.58
C ASP A 32 2.95 -9.21 3.87
N PRO A 33 2.01 -10.17 3.95
CA PRO A 33 2.16 -11.47 3.31
C PRO A 33 2.05 -11.38 1.77
N ASN A 34 1.86 -10.20 1.18
CA ASN A 34 1.67 -10.10 -0.26
C ASN A 34 2.95 -10.42 -1.05
N PRO A 35 2.90 -11.41 -1.97
CA PRO A 35 4.07 -11.79 -2.77
C PRO A 35 4.54 -10.69 -3.73
N THR A 36 3.67 -9.76 -4.13
CA THR A 36 4.05 -8.61 -4.96
C THR A 36 4.90 -7.63 -4.17
N ASN A 37 4.46 -7.25 -2.96
CA ASN A 37 5.17 -6.28 -2.13
C ASN A 37 6.52 -6.82 -1.67
N GLN A 38 6.59 -8.13 -1.38
CA GLN A 38 7.86 -8.84 -1.16
C GLN A 38 8.78 -8.75 -2.37
N ARG A 39 8.27 -8.98 -3.59
CA ARG A 39 9.07 -8.87 -4.82
C ARG A 39 9.56 -7.43 -5.06
N VAL A 40 8.74 -6.41 -4.79
CA VAL A 40 9.15 -5.00 -4.87
C VAL A 40 10.26 -4.70 -3.85
N ALA A 41 10.10 -5.15 -2.60
CA ALA A 41 11.11 -4.99 -1.54
C ALA A 41 12.43 -5.68 -1.90
N GLU A 42 12.39 -6.91 -2.43
CA GLU A 42 13.59 -7.62 -2.89
C GLU A 42 14.31 -6.89 -4.03
N LEU A 43 13.57 -6.28 -4.96
CA LEU A 43 14.16 -5.49 -6.04
C LEU A 43 14.84 -4.24 -5.49
N GLN A 44 14.22 -3.60 -4.49
CA GLN A 44 14.78 -2.45 -3.80
C GLN A 44 16.07 -2.80 -3.06
N ASP A 45 16.11 -3.93 -2.34
CA ASP A 45 17.30 -4.40 -1.65
C ASP A 45 18.44 -4.70 -2.64
N LYS A 46 18.16 -5.38 -3.75
CA LYS A 46 19.15 -5.65 -4.81
C LYS A 46 19.75 -4.37 -5.40
N ARG A 47 18.94 -3.31 -5.53
CA ARG A 47 19.41 -2.00 -6.01
C ARG A 47 20.32 -1.34 -4.98
N VAL A 48 19.92 -1.33 -3.71
CA VAL A 48 20.71 -0.76 -2.60
C VAL A 48 22.05 -1.49 -2.44
N ASP A 49 22.06 -2.81 -2.60
CA ASP A 49 23.27 -3.64 -2.58
C ASP A 49 24.14 -3.50 -3.84
N GLY A 50 23.68 -2.74 -4.84
CA GLY A 50 24.37 -2.56 -6.12
C GLY A 50 24.40 -3.81 -7.00
N LEU A 51 23.54 -4.80 -6.73
CA LEU A 51 23.41 -6.03 -7.52
C LEU A 51 22.66 -5.80 -8.84
N ILE A 52 21.82 -4.77 -8.88
CA ILE A 52 21.17 -4.28 -10.10
C ILE A 52 21.33 -2.76 -10.18
N ASP A 53 21.46 -2.25 -11.40
CA ASP A 53 21.46 -0.81 -11.65
C ASP A 53 20.03 -0.24 -11.64
N GLU A 54 19.91 1.09 -11.68
CA GLU A 54 18.62 1.79 -11.66
C GLU A 54 17.74 1.39 -12.86
N GLN A 55 18.30 1.22 -14.05
CA GLN A 55 17.51 0.90 -15.26
C GLN A 55 16.91 -0.52 -15.17
N GLU A 56 17.68 -1.48 -14.65
CA GLU A 56 17.21 -2.84 -14.43
C GLU A 56 16.20 -2.91 -13.27
N PHE A 57 16.39 -2.10 -12.22
CA PHE A 57 15.40 -1.95 -11.16
C PHE A 57 14.06 -1.42 -11.71
N GLU A 58 14.08 -0.32 -12.46
CA GLU A 58 12.89 0.28 -13.07
C GLU A 58 12.15 -0.71 -13.99
N ARG A 59 12.89 -1.40 -14.88
CA ARG A 59 12.32 -2.42 -15.79
C ARG A 59 11.64 -3.56 -15.02
N ARG A 60 12.29 -4.06 -13.96
CA ARG A 60 11.73 -5.16 -13.16
C ARG A 60 10.56 -4.72 -12.29
N LEU A 61 10.62 -3.49 -11.78
CA LEU A 61 9.54 -2.89 -11.01
C LEU A 61 8.30 -2.72 -11.89
N GLU A 62 8.45 -2.17 -13.09
CA GLU A 62 7.36 -2.02 -14.07
C GLU A 62 6.66 -3.37 -14.31
N PHE A 63 7.42 -4.43 -14.58
CA PHE A 63 6.86 -5.76 -14.81
C PHE A 63 6.06 -6.28 -13.61
N VAL A 64 6.57 -6.12 -12.39
CA VAL A 64 5.89 -6.56 -11.15
C VAL A 64 4.62 -5.75 -10.91
N LEU A 65 4.67 -4.43 -11.11
CA LEU A 65 3.51 -3.55 -10.97
C LEU A 65 2.44 -3.84 -12.03
N ASP A 66 2.83 -4.15 -13.26
CA ASP A 66 1.90 -4.54 -14.32
C ASP A 66 1.20 -5.86 -14.02
N GLU A 67 1.94 -6.86 -13.55
CA GLU A 67 1.39 -8.16 -13.14
C GLU A 67 0.37 -7.99 -11.99
N ARG A 68 0.72 -7.17 -11.00
CA ARG A 68 -0.17 -6.80 -9.89
C ARG A 68 -1.43 -6.12 -10.39
N ASN A 69 -1.27 -5.06 -11.18
CA ASN A 69 -2.38 -4.27 -11.67
C ASN A 69 -3.32 -5.13 -12.51
N ALA A 70 -2.77 -6.03 -13.34
CA ALA A 70 -3.55 -6.99 -14.11
C ALA A 70 -4.38 -7.93 -13.23
N ARG A 71 -3.83 -8.42 -12.12
CA ARG A 71 -4.56 -9.28 -11.17
C ARG A 71 -5.74 -8.57 -10.52
N ILE A 72 -5.53 -7.36 -9.99
CA ILE A 72 -6.62 -6.57 -9.39
C ILE A 72 -7.70 -6.31 -10.43
N ARG A 73 -7.31 -5.83 -11.62
CA ARG A 73 -8.22 -5.54 -12.73
C ARG A 73 -9.04 -6.74 -13.15
N ALA A 74 -8.42 -7.91 -13.29
CA ALA A 74 -9.10 -9.12 -13.71
C ALA A 74 -10.26 -9.51 -12.77
N VAL A 75 -10.14 -9.24 -11.47
CA VAL A 75 -11.22 -9.50 -10.51
C VAL A 75 -12.25 -8.38 -10.53
N VAL A 76 -11.84 -7.12 -10.41
CA VAL A 76 -12.80 -6.01 -10.27
C VAL A 76 -13.59 -5.73 -11.55
N GLU A 77 -13.06 -6.02 -12.73
CA GLU A 77 -13.79 -5.89 -14.00
C GLU A 77 -14.95 -6.89 -14.14
N THR A 78 -14.98 -7.94 -13.31
CA THR A 78 -16.13 -8.86 -13.26
C THR A 78 -17.35 -8.26 -12.55
N VAL A 79 -17.18 -7.11 -11.90
CA VAL A 79 -18.26 -6.40 -11.20
C VAL A 79 -19.02 -5.52 -12.21
N PRO A 80 -20.35 -5.67 -12.32
CA PRO A 80 -21.16 -4.81 -13.19
C PRO A 80 -20.95 -3.32 -12.91
N GLY A 81 -20.59 -2.57 -13.95
CA GLY A 81 -20.33 -1.13 -13.85
C GLY A 81 -18.87 -0.75 -13.57
N ILE A 82 -17.97 -1.72 -13.42
CA ILE A 82 -16.51 -1.49 -13.39
C ILE A 82 -15.94 -1.79 -14.78
N GLY A 83 -15.61 -0.73 -15.52
CA GLY A 83 -14.91 -0.82 -16.80
C GLY A 83 -13.43 -0.50 -16.69
N ASP A 84 -12.71 -0.57 -17.81
CA ASP A 84 -11.24 -0.39 -17.91
C ASP A 84 -10.70 0.83 -17.15
N ASN A 85 -11.35 2.00 -17.24
CA ASN A 85 -10.90 3.19 -16.52
C ASN A 85 -10.98 3.04 -15.00
N ARG A 86 -12.08 2.44 -14.51
CA ARG A 86 -12.33 2.26 -13.06
C ARG A 86 -11.45 1.16 -12.49
N SER A 87 -11.31 0.05 -13.20
CA SER A 87 -10.43 -1.04 -12.78
C SER A 87 -8.97 -0.60 -12.69
N LYS A 88 -8.50 0.22 -13.65
CA LYS A 88 -7.17 0.86 -13.59
C LYS A 88 -7.05 1.86 -12.44
N ALA A 89 -8.11 2.58 -12.10
CA ALA A 89 -8.09 3.51 -10.97
C ALA A 89 -7.96 2.73 -9.65
N ILE A 90 -8.75 1.66 -9.48
CA ILE A 90 -8.68 0.78 -8.30
C ILE A 90 -7.29 0.13 -8.22
N ALA A 91 -6.77 -0.46 -9.30
CA ALA A 91 -5.46 -1.11 -9.29
C ALA A 91 -4.27 -0.15 -9.02
N ARG A 92 -4.48 1.16 -9.11
CA ARG A 92 -3.48 2.17 -8.72
C ARG A 92 -3.53 2.53 -7.24
N GLU A 93 -4.71 2.43 -6.63
CA GLU A 93 -4.93 2.77 -5.21
C GLU A 93 -4.55 1.63 -4.25
N TYR A 94 -4.59 0.39 -4.76
CA TYR A 94 -4.40 -0.82 -3.95
C TYR A 94 -3.16 -1.58 -4.36
N ASP A 95 -2.44 -2.08 -3.35
CA ASP A 95 -1.19 -2.80 -3.55
C ASP A 95 -1.38 -4.26 -3.96
N ASP A 96 -2.58 -4.81 -3.77
CA ASP A 96 -2.98 -6.13 -4.22
C ASP A 96 -4.48 -6.39 -3.93
N LEU A 97 -4.93 -7.62 -4.19
CA LEU A 97 -6.30 -8.05 -3.91
C LEU A 97 -6.61 -8.21 -2.42
N GLU A 98 -5.64 -8.56 -1.59
CA GLU A 98 -5.79 -8.67 -0.13
C GLU A 98 -5.93 -7.26 0.47
N ASP A 99 -5.09 -6.30 0.09
CA ASP A 99 -5.22 -4.88 0.49
C ASP A 99 -6.62 -4.34 0.11
N LEU A 100 -7.09 -4.64 -1.10
CA LEU A 100 -8.45 -4.29 -1.52
C LEU A 100 -9.53 -5.00 -0.67
N ARG A 101 -9.34 -6.27 -0.35
CA ARG A 101 -10.27 -7.07 0.46
C ARG A 101 -10.37 -6.56 1.90
N GLU A 102 -9.24 -6.22 2.51
CA GLU A 102 -9.15 -5.72 3.88
C GLU A 102 -9.57 -4.25 4.00
N SER A 103 -9.64 -3.52 2.88
CA SER A 103 -10.00 -2.10 2.89
C SER A 103 -11.44 -1.81 3.27
N ASP A 104 -11.66 -0.64 3.84
CA ASP A 104 -13.00 -0.13 4.10
C ASP A 104 -13.61 0.56 2.88
N ARG A 105 -14.95 0.60 2.86
CA ARG A 105 -15.73 1.20 1.77
C ARG A 105 -15.32 2.65 1.49
N GLU A 106 -15.04 3.43 2.52
CA GLU A 106 -14.64 4.84 2.41
C GLU A 106 -13.33 5.02 1.63
N ARG A 107 -12.35 4.10 1.80
CA ARG A 107 -11.10 4.14 1.03
C ARG A 107 -11.38 3.87 -0.45
N LEU A 108 -12.24 2.90 -0.74
CA LEU A 108 -12.60 2.56 -2.12
C LEU A 108 -13.42 3.67 -2.80
N GLU A 109 -14.27 4.38 -2.05
CA GLU A 109 -15.00 5.57 -2.52
C GLU A 109 -14.08 6.76 -2.83
N SER A 110 -12.87 6.81 -2.27
CA SER A 110 -11.90 7.85 -2.62
C SER A 110 -11.33 7.67 -4.04
N VAL A 111 -11.48 6.48 -4.64
CA VAL A 111 -11.10 6.22 -6.02
C VAL A 111 -12.02 6.98 -6.97
N PRO A 112 -11.48 7.73 -7.95
CA PRO A 112 -12.29 8.47 -8.91
C PRO A 112 -13.34 7.59 -9.61
N ASP A 113 -14.57 8.11 -9.72
CA ASP A 113 -15.73 7.45 -10.32
C ASP A 113 -16.24 6.18 -9.61
N ILE A 114 -15.79 5.93 -8.37
CA ILE A 114 -16.31 4.89 -7.48
C ILE A 114 -17.18 5.54 -6.40
N GLY A 115 -18.50 5.35 -6.51
CA GLY A 115 -19.45 5.75 -5.46
C GLY A 115 -19.84 4.57 -4.58
N GLU A 116 -20.56 4.85 -3.49
CA GLU A 116 -20.97 3.89 -2.45
C GLU A 116 -21.41 2.52 -3.01
N GLN A 117 -22.39 2.50 -3.92
CA GLN A 117 -22.91 1.25 -4.48
C GLN A 117 -21.86 0.44 -5.26
N ARG A 118 -20.92 1.11 -5.94
CA ARG A 118 -19.84 0.40 -6.66
C ARG A 118 -18.79 -0.10 -5.69
N ALA A 119 -18.46 0.68 -4.67
CA ALA A 119 -17.53 0.28 -3.64
C ALA A 119 -18.04 -0.98 -2.92
N GLU A 120 -19.32 -1.01 -2.56
CA GLU A 120 -19.96 -2.17 -1.94
C GLU A 120 -19.90 -3.41 -2.82
N ASN A 121 -20.32 -3.32 -4.08
CA ASN A 121 -20.29 -4.46 -5.02
C ASN A 121 -18.88 -5.00 -5.25
N VAL A 122 -17.87 -4.12 -5.28
CA VAL A 122 -16.47 -4.54 -5.42
C VAL A 122 -15.99 -5.25 -4.16
N LEU A 123 -16.26 -4.69 -2.97
CA LEU A 123 -15.88 -5.31 -1.70
C LEU A 123 -16.57 -6.66 -1.49
N GLU A 124 -17.84 -6.77 -1.86
CA GLU A 124 -18.57 -8.05 -1.85
C GLU A 124 -17.84 -9.07 -2.74
N ARG A 125 -17.56 -8.73 -4.01
CA ARG A 125 -16.88 -9.62 -4.96
C ARG A 125 -15.49 -10.08 -4.51
N VAL A 126 -14.68 -9.22 -3.90
CA VAL A 126 -13.33 -9.61 -3.48
C VAL A 126 -13.30 -10.38 -2.16
N ARG A 127 -14.40 -10.36 -1.39
CA ARG A 127 -14.57 -11.07 -0.11
C ARG A 127 -15.33 -12.39 -0.22
N GLU A 128 -15.99 -12.64 -1.36
CA GLU A 128 -16.50 -13.97 -1.75
C GLU A 128 -15.38 -15.03 -1.74
#